data_AF-A0A3C0E0X7-F1
#
_entry.id   AF-A0A3C0E0X7-F1
#
_cell.length_a   1.000
_cell.length_b   1.000
_cell.length_c   1.000
_cell.angle_alpha   90.00
_cell.angle_beta   90.00
_cell.angle_gamma   90.00
#
_symmetry.space_group_name_H-M   'P 1'
#
loop_
_entity.id
_entity.type
_entity.pdbx_description
1 polymer ?
#
loop_
_entity_poly.entity_id
_entity_poly.type
_entity_poly.pdbx_seq_one_letter_code
_entity_poly.pdbx_strand_id
1 'polypeptide(L)'
;MPRLPLPIQPENPQVVLWKWDEGAAWPLAKLESHFPEREWTEMSDGRLREHQAVACALTEMMGSEGWRVTHQNGKPQLHDAYGTPRSLSISHHTSQRNTAAAVAVWAAGERNHGIDLVDTADLRIPRIVGRFMSADEQAQWPDDTPWIWAAKEAMFKGHGPNLDFRRELSVASMEWEAGCGRLVGSVRGGVWQGECAQVPHSSLGVVWSSPSVSNPR
;
A
#
# COMPACT_ATOMS: atom_id res chain seq x y z
N MET A 1 -8.44 1.30 19.60
CA MET A 1 -7.72 0.20 18.93
C MET A 1 -6.84 0.80 17.84
N PRO A 2 -5.60 0.32 17.69
CA PRO A 2 -4.65 0.79 16.67
C PRO A 2 -5.00 0.39 15.23
N ARG A 3 -5.84 -0.64 15.02
CA ARG A 3 -6.39 -0.97 13.70
C ARG A 3 -7.26 0.17 13.18
N LEU A 4 -6.94 0.69 12.00
CA LEU A 4 -7.75 1.72 11.35
C LEU A 4 -8.87 1.06 10.53
N PRO A 5 -10.11 1.57 10.63
CA PRO A 5 -11.22 1.00 9.88
C PRO A 5 -11.06 1.32 8.39
N LEU A 6 -11.50 0.38 7.58
CA LEU A 6 -11.61 0.50 6.13
C LEU A 6 -13.10 0.36 5.79
N PRO A 7 -13.73 1.32 5.08
CA PRO A 7 -15.16 1.24 4.78
C PRO A 7 -15.53 0.03 3.91
N ILE A 8 -14.57 -0.47 3.11
CA ILE A 8 -14.70 -1.72 2.36
C ILE A 8 -13.53 -2.65 2.68
N GLN A 9 -13.83 -3.94 2.78
CA GLN A 9 -12.82 -5.00 2.79
C GLN A 9 -12.91 -5.73 1.46
N PRO A 10 -11.90 -5.59 0.59
CA PRO A 10 -11.89 -6.29 -0.70
C PRO A 10 -11.84 -7.80 -0.48
N GLU A 11 -12.43 -8.57 -1.41
CA GLU A 11 -12.35 -10.03 -1.37
C GLU A 11 -10.92 -10.51 -1.67
N ASN A 12 -10.22 -9.81 -2.56
CA ASN A 12 -8.80 -10.00 -2.89
C ASN A 12 -8.24 -8.66 -3.41
N PRO A 13 -7.26 -8.03 -2.73
CA PRO A 13 -6.46 -8.53 -1.60
C PRO A 13 -7.19 -8.55 -0.26
N GLN A 14 -6.60 -9.20 0.75
CA GLN A 14 -6.89 -8.86 2.14
C GLN A 14 -6.11 -7.60 2.52
N VAL A 15 -6.74 -6.64 3.19
CA VAL A 15 -6.11 -5.35 3.52
C VAL A 15 -6.26 -5.02 5.01
N VAL A 16 -5.13 -4.72 5.66
CA VAL A 16 -5.11 -4.24 7.05
C VAL A 16 -4.39 -2.90 7.11
N LEU A 17 -5.01 -1.92 7.76
CA LEU A 17 -4.38 -0.66 8.13
C LEU A 17 -4.15 -0.64 9.64
N TRP A 18 -2.96 -0.22 10.02
CA TRP A 18 -2.55 -0.17 11.41
C TRP A 18 -1.87 1.16 11.73
N LYS A 19 -2.37 1.83 12.74
CA LYS A 19 -1.72 2.99 13.34
C LYS A 19 -0.76 2.50 14.43
N TRP A 20 0.47 2.98 14.36
CA TRP A 20 1.47 2.69 15.38
C TRP A 20 1.05 3.25 16.76
N ASP A 21 1.25 2.45 17.80
CA ASP A 21 0.97 2.78 19.20
C ASP A 21 2.09 2.21 20.07
N GLU A 22 2.81 3.07 20.80
CA GLU A 22 3.96 2.71 21.64
C GLU A 22 3.69 1.54 22.59
N GLY A 23 2.46 1.42 23.12
CA GLY A 23 2.08 0.32 24.00
C GLY A 23 2.07 -1.07 23.34
N ALA A 24 2.08 -1.14 22.00
CA ALA A 24 2.08 -2.37 21.23
C ALA A 24 3.48 -2.76 20.72
N ALA A 25 4.56 -2.16 21.27
CA ALA A 25 5.91 -2.31 20.73
C ALA A 25 6.42 -3.73 20.91
N TRP A 26 6.90 -4.30 19.82
CA TRP A 26 7.60 -5.58 19.88
C TRP A 26 9.06 -5.35 20.30
N PRO A 27 9.63 -6.23 21.13
CA PRO A 27 11.08 -6.26 21.35
C PRO A 27 11.83 -6.44 20.02
N LEU A 28 13.02 -5.87 19.89
CA LEU A 28 13.79 -5.91 18.64
C LEU A 28 14.07 -7.35 18.15
N ALA A 29 14.44 -8.26 19.05
CA ALA A 29 14.68 -9.66 18.70
C ALA A 29 13.45 -10.36 18.08
N LYS A 30 12.24 -9.91 18.43
CA LYS A 30 11.00 -10.39 17.82
C LYS A 30 10.79 -9.78 16.43
N LEU A 31 11.14 -8.52 16.20
CA LEU A 31 11.10 -7.95 14.85
C LEU A 31 12.13 -8.61 13.93
N GLU A 32 13.33 -8.89 14.42
CA GLU A 32 14.42 -9.54 13.68
C GLU A 32 14.00 -10.90 13.12
N SER A 33 13.28 -11.72 13.88
CA SER A 33 12.80 -13.02 13.40
C SER A 33 11.76 -12.92 12.28
N HIS A 34 11.00 -11.82 12.25
CA HIS A 34 9.95 -11.55 11.28
C HIS A 34 10.46 -10.82 10.02
N PHE A 35 11.54 -10.04 10.13
CA PHE A 35 12.20 -9.38 9.01
C PHE A 35 13.72 -9.67 9.01
N PRO A 36 14.13 -10.90 8.71
CA PRO A 36 15.51 -11.36 8.88
C PRO A 36 16.54 -10.68 7.96
N GLU A 37 16.10 -10.04 6.89
CA GLU A 37 16.96 -9.34 5.92
C GLU A 37 17.13 -7.84 6.22
N ARG A 38 16.61 -7.37 7.36
CA ARG A 38 16.70 -5.95 7.74
C ARG A 38 17.93 -5.71 8.61
N GLU A 39 18.62 -4.61 8.31
CA GLU A 39 19.71 -4.08 9.13
C GLU A 39 19.11 -3.16 10.21
N TRP A 40 19.21 -3.58 11.48
CA TRP A 40 18.55 -2.91 12.59
C TRP A 40 19.45 -1.93 13.36
N THR A 41 20.77 -2.11 13.30
CA THR A 41 21.74 -1.37 14.11
C THR A 41 21.78 0.13 13.83
N GLU A 42 21.47 0.54 12.60
CA GLU A 42 21.49 1.93 12.15
C GLU A 42 20.08 2.47 11.82
N MET A 43 19.03 1.74 12.21
CA MET A 43 17.66 2.11 11.88
C MET A 43 17.20 3.32 12.70
N SER A 44 16.67 4.35 12.03
CA SER A 44 16.09 5.50 12.73
C SER A 44 14.80 5.12 13.44
N ASP A 45 14.45 5.84 14.52
CA ASP A 45 13.20 5.64 15.25
C ASP A 45 11.97 5.73 14.35
N GLY A 46 11.99 6.58 13.32
CA GLY A 46 10.90 6.66 12.34
C GLY A 46 10.72 5.35 11.57
N ARG A 47 11.83 4.78 11.05
CA ARG A 47 11.81 3.51 10.34
C ARG A 47 11.44 2.34 11.25
N LEU A 48 11.91 2.35 12.50
CA LEU A 48 11.53 1.34 13.48
C LEU A 48 10.02 1.34 13.73
N ARG A 49 9.42 2.53 13.89
CA ARG A 49 7.96 2.68 14.06
C ARG A 49 7.16 2.19 12.85
N GLU A 50 7.67 2.39 11.63
CA GLU A 50 7.07 1.84 10.42
C GLU A 50 7.09 0.31 10.43
N HIS A 51 8.23 -0.30 10.78
CA HIS A 51 8.34 -1.76 10.91
C HIS A 51 7.43 -2.33 12.00
N GLN A 52 7.31 -1.66 13.15
CA GLN A 52 6.38 -2.03 14.22
C GLN A 52 4.92 -2.03 13.71
N ALA A 53 4.51 -0.96 13.02
CA ALA A 53 3.15 -0.87 12.46
C ALA A 53 2.88 -2.00 11.45
N VAL A 54 3.84 -2.30 10.57
CA VAL A 54 3.75 -3.40 9.60
C VAL A 54 3.65 -4.75 10.32
N ALA A 55 4.45 -4.98 11.37
CA ALA A 55 4.42 -6.23 12.12
C ALA A 55 3.07 -6.47 12.80
N CYS A 56 2.50 -5.44 13.41
CA CYS A 56 1.17 -5.54 13.99
C CYS A 56 0.10 -5.77 12.91
N ALA A 57 0.17 -5.07 11.78
CA ALA A 57 -0.78 -5.23 10.68
C ALA A 57 -0.75 -6.65 10.08
N LEU A 58 0.44 -7.22 9.89
CA LEU A 58 0.61 -8.58 9.39
C LEU A 58 0.15 -9.62 10.42
N THR A 59 0.40 -9.41 11.70
CA THR A 59 -0.07 -10.34 12.74
C THR A 59 -1.58 -10.36 12.85
N GLU A 60 -2.22 -9.19 12.78
CA GLU A 60 -3.69 -9.07 12.69
C GLU A 60 -4.22 -9.81 11.46
N MET A 61 -3.61 -9.60 10.28
CA MET A 61 -4.02 -10.23 9.03
C MET A 61 -3.88 -11.76 9.08
N MET A 62 -2.77 -12.27 9.63
CA MET A 62 -2.47 -13.70 9.66
C MET A 62 -3.15 -14.43 10.82
N GLY A 63 -3.71 -13.71 11.79
CA GLY A 63 -4.32 -14.25 13.00
C GLY A 63 -3.35 -15.00 13.93
N SER A 64 -2.05 -14.96 13.63
CA SER A 64 -1.01 -15.68 14.36
C SER A 64 0.37 -15.04 14.15
N GLU A 65 1.26 -15.31 15.10
CA GLU A 65 2.69 -15.06 14.97
C GLU A 65 3.35 -16.24 14.23
N GLY A 66 4.55 -16.05 13.67
CA GLY A 66 5.26 -17.10 12.91
C GLY A 66 5.33 -16.88 11.40
N TRP A 67 4.73 -15.80 10.88
CA TRP A 67 5.00 -15.33 9.52
C TRP A 67 6.39 -14.68 9.43
N ARG A 68 6.95 -14.57 8.23
CA ARG A 68 8.19 -13.80 7.97
C ARG A 68 8.11 -13.06 6.64
N VAL A 69 8.84 -11.96 6.52
CA VAL A 69 8.96 -11.20 5.27
C VAL A 69 10.39 -11.28 4.75
N THR A 70 10.51 -11.67 3.49
CA THR A 70 11.78 -11.71 2.72
C THR A 70 11.64 -10.84 1.48
N HIS A 71 12.72 -10.56 0.76
CA HIS A 71 12.68 -9.81 -0.49
C HIS A 71 13.15 -10.65 -1.67
N GLN A 72 12.33 -10.67 -2.72
CA GLN A 72 12.71 -11.25 -4.00
C GLN A 72 12.76 -10.13 -5.05
N ASN A 73 13.94 -9.89 -5.61
CA ASN A 73 14.17 -8.80 -6.60
C ASN A 73 13.71 -7.42 -6.08
N GLY A 74 13.93 -7.14 -4.79
CA GLY A 74 13.53 -5.90 -4.15
C GLY A 74 12.05 -5.78 -3.77
N LYS A 75 11.22 -6.79 -4.09
CA LYS A 75 9.80 -6.83 -3.68
C LYS A 75 9.61 -7.69 -2.43
N PRO A 76 8.80 -7.26 -1.45
CA PRO A 76 8.54 -8.05 -0.27
C PRO A 76 7.69 -9.28 -0.61
N GLN A 77 8.00 -10.40 0.03
CA GLN A 77 7.26 -11.65 -0.03
C GLN A 77 6.97 -12.11 1.39
N LEU A 78 5.69 -12.33 1.69
CA LEU A 78 5.25 -12.90 2.96
C LEU A 78 5.39 -14.42 2.88
N HIS A 79 5.90 -15.03 3.94
CA HIS A 79 5.80 -16.46 4.18
C HIS A 79 4.94 -16.65 5.42
N ASP A 80 3.91 -17.47 5.33
CA ASP A 80 3.10 -17.81 6.51
C ASP A 80 3.85 -18.77 7.46
N ALA A 81 3.20 -19.18 8.56
CA ALA A 81 3.80 -20.05 9.56
C ALA A 81 4.27 -21.42 9.03
N TYR A 82 3.77 -21.83 7.86
CA TYR A 82 4.17 -23.06 7.18
C TYR A 82 5.24 -22.83 6.10
N GLY A 83 5.69 -21.58 5.92
CA GLY A 83 6.63 -21.19 4.89
C GLY A 83 6.00 -21.02 3.50
N THR A 84 4.67 -20.94 3.39
CA THR A 84 4.00 -20.78 2.10
C THR A 84 4.13 -19.32 1.64
N PRO A 85 4.70 -19.06 0.44
CA PRO A 85 4.88 -17.70 -0.05
C PRO A 85 3.54 -17.09 -0.50
N ARG A 86 3.32 -15.83 -0.14
CA ARG A 86 2.18 -15.01 -0.55
C ARG A 86 2.66 -13.66 -1.09
N SER A 87 1.93 -13.15 -2.08
CA SER A 87 2.18 -11.83 -2.64
C SER A 87 1.84 -10.76 -1.61
N LEU A 88 2.81 -9.90 -1.30
CA LEU A 88 2.71 -8.87 -0.26
C LEU A 88 3.04 -7.51 -0.87
N SER A 89 2.25 -6.50 -0.54
CA SER A 89 2.64 -5.10 -0.72
C SER A 89 2.43 -4.34 0.59
N ILE A 90 3.35 -3.43 0.87
CA ILE A 90 3.36 -2.62 2.09
C ILE A 90 3.42 -1.15 1.67
N SER A 91 2.65 -0.30 2.34
CA SER A 91 2.85 1.14 2.36
C SER A 91 2.82 1.67 3.79
N HIS A 92 3.50 2.78 4.01
CA HIS A 92 3.53 3.44 5.31
C HIS A 92 3.50 4.95 5.13
N HIS A 93 2.88 5.62 6.09
CA HIS A 93 2.85 7.07 6.18
C HIS A 93 3.29 7.48 7.58
N THR A 94 4.27 8.37 7.65
CA THR A 94 4.76 8.95 8.91
C THR A 94 4.61 10.47 8.86
N SER A 95 3.90 11.00 9.85
CA SER A 95 3.79 12.42 10.15
C SER A 95 4.42 12.72 11.51
N GLN A 96 4.49 14.00 11.89
CA GLN A 96 4.96 14.39 13.23
C GLN A 96 4.13 13.77 14.36
N ARG A 97 2.86 13.44 14.11
CA ARG A 97 1.93 12.98 15.14
C ARG A 97 1.73 11.47 15.14
N ASN A 98 1.79 10.82 13.97
CA ASN A 98 1.41 9.43 13.82
C ASN A 98 2.23 8.74 12.73
N THR A 99 2.49 7.44 12.94
CA THR A 99 2.92 6.50 11.89
C THR A 99 1.79 5.51 11.65
N ALA A 100 1.51 5.21 10.38
CA ALA A 100 0.54 4.19 9.99
C ALA A 100 1.12 3.33 8.86
N ALA A 101 0.68 2.08 8.81
CA ALA A 101 1.00 1.13 7.74
C ALA A 101 -0.29 0.60 7.11
N ALA A 102 -0.24 0.35 5.81
CA ALA A 102 -1.21 -0.42 5.05
C ALA A 102 -0.49 -1.65 4.49
N VAL A 103 -1.03 -2.84 4.76
CA VAL A 103 -0.51 -4.10 4.22
C VAL A 103 -1.61 -4.78 3.42
N ALA A 104 -1.24 -5.32 2.26
CA ALA A 104 -2.12 -6.06 1.38
C ALA A 104 -1.49 -7.40 1.00
N VAL A 105 -2.27 -8.47 1.10
CA VAL A 105 -1.87 -9.81 0.69
C VAL A 105 -2.87 -10.34 -0.32
N TRP A 106 -2.37 -10.74 -1.50
CA TRP A 106 -3.17 -11.33 -2.57
C TRP A 106 -3.12 -12.86 -2.51
N ALA A 107 -4.14 -13.49 -3.11
CA ALA A 107 -4.19 -14.93 -3.31
C ALA A 107 -2.94 -15.47 -4.04
N ALA A 108 -2.64 -16.75 -3.85
CA ALA A 108 -1.46 -17.38 -4.45
C ALA A 108 -1.49 -17.32 -5.98
N GLY A 109 -0.34 -17.06 -6.60
CA GLY A 109 -0.20 -16.97 -8.06
C GLY A 109 -0.44 -15.57 -8.64
N GLU A 110 -1.13 -14.70 -7.89
CA GLU A 110 -1.32 -13.30 -8.27
C GLU A 110 0.01 -12.53 -8.19
N ARG A 111 0.35 -11.82 -9.27
CA ARG A 111 1.59 -11.06 -9.40
C ARG A 111 1.28 -9.66 -9.90
N ASN A 112 2.22 -8.77 -9.65
CA ASN A 112 2.19 -7.38 -10.10
C ASN A 112 1.14 -6.49 -9.42
N HIS A 113 0.88 -6.74 -8.14
CA HIS A 113 -0.06 -5.96 -7.36
C HIS A 113 0.64 -5.09 -6.33
N GLY A 114 0.06 -3.92 -6.06
CA GLY A 114 0.57 -2.98 -5.07
C GLY A 114 -0.52 -2.31 -4.26
N ILE A 115 -0.13 -1.82 -3.08
CA ILE A 115 -0.92 -0.96 -2.21
C ILE A 115 -0.14 0.31 -1.91
N ASP A 116 -0.84 1.44 -1.86
CA ASP A 116 -0.30 2.69 -1.36
C ASP A 116 -1.21 3.37 -0.33
N LEU A 117 -0.57 4.04 0.63
CA LEU A 117 -1.20 4.78 1.72
C LEU A 117 -0.77 6.23 1.57
N VAL A 118 -1.75 7.11 1.40
CA VAL A 118 -1.52 8.54 1.16
C VAL A 118 -2.20 9.37 2.23
N ASP A 119 -1.57 10.48 2.61
CA ASP A 119 -2.25 11.55 3.33
C ASP A 119 -2.79 12.54 2.31
N THR A 120 -4.12 12.62 2.18
CA THR A 120 -4.78 13.49 1.21
C THR A 120 -4.60 14.98 1.52
N ALA A 121 -4.10 15.31 2.73
CA ALA A 121 -3.71 16.65 3.12
C ALA A 121 -2.21 16.96 2.94
N ASP A 122 -1.42 16.06 2.35
CA ASP A 122 0.03 16.26 2.18
C ASP A 122 0.34 17.39 1.18
N LEU A 123 0.72 18.55 1.73
CA LEU A 123 1.06 19.76 0.98
C LEU A 123 2.29 19.62 0.06
N ARG A 124 3.04 18.52 0.15
CA ARG A 124 4.15 18.22 -0.76
C ARG A 124 3.66 17.71 -2.10
N ILE A 125 2.56 16.95 -2.12
CA ILE A 125 2.04 16.28 -3.32
C ILE A 125 1.71 17.29 -4.44
N PRO A 126 0.96 18.39 -4.20
CA PRO A 126 0.69 19.38 -5.23
C PRO A 126 1.96 20.02 -5.83
N ARG A 127 3.04 20.12 -5.04
CA ARG A 127 4.31 20.74 -5.48
C ARG A 127 5.11 19.84 -6.43
N ILE A 128 4.82 18.54 -6.46
CA ILE A 128 5.52 17.57 -7.30
C ILE A 128 4.64 17.03 -8.43
N VAL A 129 3.44 17.57 -8.63
CA VAL A 129 2.46 17.08 -9.63
C VAL A 129 3.06 16.93 -11.03
N GLY A 130 3.86 17.90 -11.48
CA GLY A 130 4.52 17.87 -12.79
C GLY A 130 5.59 16.77 -12.95
N ARG A 131 5.94 16.06 -11.88
CA ARG A 131 6.86 14.92 -11.90
C ARG A 131 6.15 13.60 -12.16
N PHE A 132 4.87 13.47 -11.84
CA PHE A 132 4.18 12.18 -11.88
C PHE A 132 2.86 12.19 -12.65
N MET A 133 2.19 13.33 -12.82
CA MET A 133 0.98 13.43 -13.65
C MET A 133 1.31 13.96 -15.04
N SER A 134 0.66 13.40 -16.06
CA SER A 134 0.65 13.97 -17.41
C SER A 134 -0.11 15.31 -17.43
N ALA A 135 -0.03 16.05 -18.54
CA ALA A 135 -0.81 17.28 -18.68
C ALA A 135 -2.32 16.99 -18.69
N ASP A 136 -2.73 15.90 -19.31
CA ASP A 136 -4.13 15.47 -19.38
C ASP A 136 -4.65 15.09 -18.00
N GLU A 137 -3.88 14.34 -17.21
CA GLU A 137 -4.26 13.99 -15.84
C GLU A 137 -4.34 15.24 -14.95
N GLN A 138 -3.43 16.20 -15.11
CA GLN A 138 -3.47 17.46 -14.36
C GLN A 138 -4.72 18.29 -14.69
N ALA A 139 -5.16 18.27 -15.95
CA ALA A 139 -6.38 18.93 -16.39
C ALA A 139 -7.65 18.19 -15.92
N GLN A 140 -7.60 16.86 -15.90
CA GLN A 140 -8.75 16.01 -15.56
C GLN A 140 -8.97 15.90 -14.04
N TRP A 141 -7.90 15.84 -13.26
CA TRP A 141 -7.91 15.51 -11.83
C TRP A 141 -7.18 16.55 -10.97
N PRO A 142 -7.48 17.87 -11.09
CA PRO A 142 -6.74 18.90 -10.34
C PRO A 142 -6.91 18.75 -8.82
N ASP A 143 -8.11 18.37 -8.37
CA ASP A 143 -8.46 18.26 -6.94
C ASP A 143 -8.16 16.87 -6.35
N ASP A 144 -7.89 15.88 -7.20
CA ASP A 144 -7.68 14.47 -6.82
C ASP A 144 -6.21 14.05 -6.87
N THR A 145 -5.30 15.02 -6.93
CA THR A 145 -3.86 14.80 -7.06
C THR A 145 -3.29 13.75 -6.06
N PRO A 146 -3.67 13.72 -4.77
CA PRO A 146 -3.21 12.68 -3.84
C PRO A 146 -3.66 11.26 -4.20
N TRP A 147 -4.87 11.11 -4.75
CA TRP A 147 -5.38 9.81 -5.19
C TRP A 147 -4.68 9.31 -6.43
N ILE A 148 -4.39 10.21 -7.38
CA ILE A 148 -3.60 9.89 -8.57
C ILE A 148 -2.18 9.48 -8.17
N TRP A 149 -1.57 10.19 -7.21
CA TRP A 149 -0.28 9.83 -6.65
C TRP A 149 -0.30 8.40 -6.07
N ALA A 150 -1.25 8.12 -5.18
CA ALA A 150 -1.37 6.81 -4.54
C ALA A 150 -1.65 5.68 -5.54
N ALA A 151 -2.47 5.92 -6.56
CA ALA A 151 -2.73 4.96 -7.63
C ALA A 151 -1.46 4.62 -8.40
N LYS A 152 -0.65 5.63 -8.77
CA LYS A 152 0.60 5.40 -9.50
C LYS A 152 1.67 4.75 -8.62
N GLU A 153 1.74 5.08 -7.34
CA GLU A 153 2.60 4.38 -6.39
C GLU A 153 2.19 2.90 -6.23
N ALA A 154 0.88 2.61 -6.19
CA ALA A 154 0.38 1.23 -6.16
C ALA A 154 0.75 0.48 -7.45
N MET A 155 0.59 1.10 -8.63
CA MET A 155 1.07 0.55 -9.91
C MET A 155 2.58 0.30 -9.90
N PHE A 156 3.37 1.27 -9.42
CA PHE A 156 4.83 1.17 -9.35
C PHE A 156 5.27 0.00 -8.45
N LYS A 157 4.68 -0.14 -7.27
CA LYS A 157 4.95 -1.25 -6.35
C LYS A 157 4.61 -2.60 -6.96
N GLY A 158 3.47 -2.67 -7.65
CA GLY A 158 3.05 -3.87 -8.37
C GLY A 158 4.03 -4.24 -9.48
N HIS A 159 4.38 -3.31 -10.37
CA HIS A 159 5.12 -3.63 -11.59
C HIS A 159 6.64 -3.53 -11.45
N GLY A 160 7.14 -2.93 -10.37
CA GLY A 160 8.55 -2.86 -10.02
C GLY A 160 9.27 -1.61 -10.57
N PRO A 161 10.58 -1.50 -10.32
CA PRO A 161 11.37 -0.35 -10.73
C PRO A 161 11.47 -0.24 -12.26
N ASN A 162 11.86 0.94 -12.74
CA ASN A 162 11.96 1.32 -14.17
C ASN A 162 10.62 1.67 -14.85
N LEU A 163 9.72 2.32 -14.10
CA LEU A 163 8.53 2.95 -14.67
C LEU A 163 8.66 4.47 -14.66
N ASP A 164 8.39 5.10 -15.79
CA ASP A 164 8.17 6.54 -15.89
C ASP A 164 6.73 6.85 -15.48
N PHE A 165 6.56 7.55 -14.36
CA PHE A 165 5.25 7.86 -13.81
C PHE A 165 4.33 8.62 -14.78
N ARG A 166 4.89 9.44 -15.67
CA ARG A 166 4.10 10.27 -16.57
C ARG A 166 3.77 9.59 -17.89
N ARG A 167 4.66 8.71 -18.35
CA ARG A 167 4.58 8.10 -19.69
C ARG A 167 4.06 6.67 -19.66
N GLU A 168 4.39 5.94 -18.60
CA GLU A 168 4.08 4.51 -18.51
C GLU A 168 2.97 4.20 -17.50
N LEU A 169 2.61 5.16 -16.65
CA LEU A 169 1.50 5.03 -15.69
C LEU A 169 0.44 6.09 -16.00
N SER A 170 -0.83 5.68 -16.04
CA SER A 170 -1.94 6.62 -16.19
C SER A 170 -3.18 6.18 -15.41
N VAL A 171 -3.97 7.15 -14.96
CA VAL A 171 -5.33 6.92 -14.45
C VAL A 171 -6.32 7.48 -15.48
N ALA A 172 -7.17 6.60 -16.01
CA ALA A 172 -8.15 6.94 -17.03
C ALA A 172 -9.51 7.32 -16.43
N SER A 173 -9.94 6.62 -15.38
CA SER A 173 -11.18 6.93 -14.65
C SER A 173 -11.03 6.68 -13.15
N MET A 174 -11.79 7.46 -12.39
CA MET A 174 -11.96 7.30 -10.96
C MET A 174 -13.43 7.56 -10.61
N GLU A 175 -14.09 6.57 -10.05
CA GLU A 175 -15.51 6.62 -9.67
C GLU A 175 -15.61 6.49 -8.15
N TRP A 176 -16.31 7.42 -7.50
CA TRP A 176 -16.47 7.44 -6.05
C TRP A 176 -17.89 7.07 -5.62
N GLU A 177 -17.99 6.22 -4.60
CA GLU A 177 -19.24 5.89 -3.91
C GLU A 177 -18.99 5.76 -2.40
N ALA A 178 -19.70 6.56 -1.61
CA ALA A 178 -19.72 6.47 -0.14
C ALA A 178 -18.33 6.39 0.55
N GLY A 179 -17.34 7.15 0.05
CA GLY A 179 -15.98 7.19 0.63
C GLY A 179 -15.04 6.09 0.14
N CYS A 180 -15.48 5.29 -0.83
CA CYS A 180 -14.68 4.34 -1.58
C CYS A 180 -14.70 4.70 -3.06
N GLY A 181 -13.77 4.15 -3.82
CA GLY A 181 -13.76 4.34 -5.25
C GLY A 181 -13.14 3.21 -6.03
N ARG A 182 -13.42 3.21 -7.33
CA ARG A 182 -12.84 2.33 -8.33
C ARG A 182 -11.99 3.15 -9.28
N LEU A 183 -10.83 2.63 -9.61
CA LEU A 183 -9.88 3.26 -10.50
C LEU A 183 -9.61 2.34 -11.68
N VAL A 184 -9.61 2.91 -12.88
CA VAL A 184 -9.10 2.26 -14.07
C VAL A 184 -7.94 3.09 -14.59
N GLY A 185 -6.84 2.42 -14.88
CA GLY A 185 -5.63 3.04 -15.37
C GLY A 185 -4.87 2.15 -16.34
N SER A 186 -3.63 2.50 -16.61
CA SER A 186 -2.74 1.65 -17.40
C SER A 186 -1.31 1.64 -16.86
N VAL A 187 -0.65 0.50 -17.06
CA VAL A 187 0.79 0.32 -16.86
C VAL A 187 1.40 -0.19 -18.16
N ARG A 188 2.26 0.62 -18.79
CA ARG A 188 2.85 0.37 -20.12
C ARG A 188 1.79 0.01 -21.18
N GLY A 189 0.65 0.68 -21.14
CA GLY A 189 -0.49 0.45 -22.04
C GLY A 189 -1.33 -0.79 -21.71
N GLY A 190 -0.94 -1.63 -20.75
CA GLY A 190 -1.79 -2.69 -20.21
C GLY A 190 -2.79 -2.13 -19.21
N VAL A 191 -4.02 -2.64 -19.20
CA VAL A 191 -5.07 -2.20 -18.27
C VAL A 191 -4.66 -2.50 -16.83
N TRP A 192 -4.83 -1.51 -15.96
CA TRP A 192 -4.73 -1.66 -14.52
C TRP A 192 -6.07 -1.33 -13.88
N GLN A 193 -6.45 -2.11 -12.88
CA GLN A 193 -7.65 -1.88 -12.07
C GLN A 193 -7.23 -1.77 -10.61
N GLY A 194 -7.88 -0.85 -9.92
CA GLY A 194 -7.69 -0.69 -8.50
C GLY A 194 -8.94 -0.18 -7.82
N GLU A 195 -8.89 -0.20 -6.51
CA GLU A 195 -9.90 0.35 -5.64
C GLU A 195 -9.22 1.23 -4.61
N CYS A 196 -9.99 2.15 -4.05
CA CYS A 196 -9.53 3.03 -3.01
C CYS A 196 -10.57 3.22 -1.93
N ALA A 197 -10.12 3.67 -0.78
CA ALA A 197 -11.01 4.11 0.29
C ALA A 197 -10.36 5.18 1.16
N GLN A 198 -11.18 6.14 1.59
CA GLN A 198 -10.82 7.09 2.63
C GLN A 198 -10.99 6.44 3.99
N VAL A 199 -9.97 6.55 4.85
CA VAL A 199 -10.08 6.12 6.25
C VAL A 199 -11.05 7.07 6.98
N PRO A 200 -12.11 6.55 7.63
CA PRO A 200 -13.07 7.38 8.36
C PRO A 200 -12.41 8.31 9.37
N HIS A 201 -12.85 9.57 9.38
CA HIS A 201 -12.38 10.62 10.31
C HIS A 201 -10.87 10.88 10.25
N SER A 202 -10.23 10.61 9.12
CA SER A 202 -8.80 10.78 8.89
C SER A 202 -8.56 11.38 7.50
N SER A 203 -7.40 12.00 7.29
CA SER A 203 -6.92 12.39 5.96
C SER A 203 -6.23 11.23 5.22
N LEU A 204 -6.06 10.08 5.87
CA LEU A 204 -5.44 8.92 5.22
C LEU A 204 -6.38 8.27 4.20
N GLY A 205 -5.91 8.16 2.97
CA GLY A 205 -6.51 7.37 1.91
C GLY A 205 -5.63 6.17 1.57
N VAL A 206 -6.24 5.10 1.10
CA VAL A 206 -5.51 3.91 0.64
C VAL A 206 -5.99 3.50 -0.74
N VAL A 207 -5.05 3.09 -1.60
CA VAL A 207 -5.30 2.58 -2.95
C VAL A 207 -4.64 1.22 -3.09
N TRP A 208 -5.34 0.24 -3.64
CA TRP A 208 -4.78 -1.09 -3.93
C TRP A 208 -5.11 -1.53 -5.34
N SER A 209 -4.26 -2.39 -5.90
CA SER A 209 -4.54 -3.09 -7.15
C SER A 209 -5.58 -4.17 -6.90
N SER A 210 -6.60 -4.23 -7.74
CA SER A 210 -7.62 -5.27 -7.71
C SER A 210 -7.39 -6.20 -8.90
N PRO A 211 -7.34 -7.53 -8.70
CA PRO A 211 -7.24 -8.47 -9.79
C PRO A 211 -8.37 -8.22 -10.78
N SER A 212 -8.06 -8.25 -12.07
CA SER A 212 -9.11 -8.17 -13.08
C SER A 212 -10.05 -9.34 -12.88
N VAL A 213 -11.34 -9.06 -12.63
CA VAL A 213 -12.35 -10.10 -12.68
C VAL A 213 -12.33 -10.63 -14.11
N SER A 214 -11.77 -11.81 -14.31
CA SER A 214 -11.95 -12.52 -15.57
C SER A 214 -13.46 -12.67 -15.72
N ASN A 215 -14.05 -11.96 -16.69
CA ASN A 215 -15.43 -12.24 -17.07
C ASN A 215 -15.54 -13.76 -17.24
N PRO A 216 -16.43 -14.45 -16.51
CA PRO A 216 -16.70 -15.84 -16.82
C PRO A 216 -17.15 -15.86 -18.28
N ARG A 217 -16.38 -16.57 -19.11
CA ARG A 217 -16.78 -16.86 -20.49
C ARG A 217 -17.99 -17.78 -20.48
#